data_AF-A0A7C1XFX3-F1
#
_entry.id   AF-A0A7C1XFX3-F1
#
_cell.length_a   1.000
_cell.length_b   1.000
_cell.length_c   1.000
_cell.angle_alpha   90.00
_cell.angle_beta   90.00
_cell.angle_gamma   90.00
#
_symmetry.space_group_name_H-M   'P 1'
#
loop_
_entity.id
_entity.type
_entity.pdbx_description
1 polymer ?
#
loop_
_entity_poly.entity_id
_entity_poly.type
_entity_poly.pdbx_seq_one_letter_code
_entity_poly.pdbx_strand_id
1 'polypeptide(L)'
;MSQYTVRAGDTLGRIAVRLLGDATRWREIAGLNALADPDALRVGQVLEIPDAEPAASPPPPAVAPLMTPAAPEATQMLTVQFSEEDGRIDAALGERADKFTLGNRYRKGLFRRGSYPADVFLRSGDPLLRQVRLSDSEINVLLGVSENEGALDAINTWDNSFLSFGMFQWTAGAAAQAGELPALLARVQALFPAWFDNYWGQFGLAVDDVSGSTGWFVLDGKRLVSAADKTVLREPIWALRFARAGSDRVVQAVEVLHAISRLDGFYFRKQSRFDDHALADLVTSEYGVALLLDNHVNRPGYVDKCVAAALAQLGLSAAQLDGADTETERQLLAAYLQIRETFGASPMTDARKRAAVTTRYLDEGILSDARDSFVSNRDKRQ
;
A
#
# COMPACT_ATOMS: atom_id res chain seq x y z
N MET A 1 -30.96 -21.33 16.53
CA MET A 1 -29.58 -21.12 17.02
C MET A 1 -28.74 -22.26 16.50
N SER A 2 -27.51 -21.98 16.07
CA SER A 2 -26.59 -23.01 15.61
C SER A 2 -25.49 -23.24 16.65
N GLN A 3 -24.85 -24.41 16.65
CA GLN A 3 -23.74 -24.71 17.54
C GLN A 3 -22.45 -24.81 16.74
N TYR A 4 -21.35 -24.33 17.33
CA TYR A 4 -20.01 -24.37 16.75
C TYR A 4 -19.00 -24.97 17.71
N THR A 5 -18.29 -26.01 17.28
CA THR A 5 -17.18 -26.59 18.05
C THR A 5 -15.87 -25.87 17.70
N VAL A 6 -15.28 -25.22 18.69
CA VAL A 6 -13.99 -24.51 18.62
C VAL A 6 -12.89 -25.45 18.14
N ARG A 7 -12.13 -24.98 17.16
CA ARG A 7 -10.97 -25.68 16.57
C ARG A 7 -9.67 -25.01 16.99
N ALA A 8 -8.55 -25.71 16.81
CA ALA A 8 -7.23 -25.13 17.09
C ALA A 8 -7.02 -23.86 16.24
N GLY A 9 -6.61 -22.76 16.89
CA GLY A 9 -6.38 -21.47 16.24
C GLY A 9 -7.61 -20.57 16.07
N ASP A 10 -8.79 -21.01 16.52
CA ASP A 10 -9.98 -20.15 16.56
C ASP A 10 -9.85 -19.05 17.61
N THR A 11 -10.38 -17.87 17.29
CA THR A 11 -10.70 -16.81 18.24
C THR A 11 -12.17 -16.45 18.09
N LEU A 12 -12.82 -15.88 19.11
CA LEU A 12 -14.23 -15.49 18.98
C LEU A 12 -14.46 -14.50 17.83
N GLY A 13 -13.51 -13.60 17.57
CA GLY A 13 -13.54 -12.69 16.42
C GLY A 13 -13.56 -13.45 15.09
N ARG A 14 -12.69 -14.46 14.92
CA ARG A 14 -12.66 -15.29 13.70
C ARG A 14 -13.93 -16.11 13.53
N ILE A 15 -14.46 -16.67 14.62
CA ILE A 15 -15.73 -17.41 14.61
C ILE A 15 -16.88 -16.46 14.23
N ALA A 16 -16.90 -15.23 14.76
CA ALA A 16 -17.91 -14.22 14.45
C ALA A 16 -17.84 -13.76 13.00
N VAL A 17 -16.66 -13.50 12.42
CA VAL A 17 -16.53 -13.23 10.98
C VAL A 17 -17.11 -14.37 10.16
N ARG A 18 -16.71 -15.60 10.48
CA ARG A 18 -17.03 -16.78 9.69
C ARG A 18 -18.51 -17.15 9.73
N LEU A 19 -19.17 -17.00 10.88
CA LEU A 19 -20.55 -17.46 11.07
C LEU A 19 -21.57 -16.31 11.09
N LEU A 20 -21.15 -15.10 11.43
CA LEU A 20 -22.01 -13.93 11.60
C LEU A 20 -21.67 -12.77 10.66
N GLY A 21 -20.61 -12.91 9.84
CA GLY A 21 -20.19 -11.94 8.83
C GLY A 21 -19.45 -10.70 9.36
N ASP A 22 -19.27 -10.60 10.68
CA ASP A 22 -18.66 -9.43 11.32
C ASP A 22 -17.88 -9.84 12.57
N ALA A 23 -16.60 -9.49 12.62
CA ALA A 23 -15.71 -9.78 13.75
C ALA A 23 -16.22 -9.20 15.06
N THR A 24 -16.85 -8.01 15.03
CA THR A 24 -17.27 -7.27 16.23
C THR A 24 -18.40 -7.95 16.99
N ARG A 25 -19.12 -8.87 16.34
CA ARG A 25 -20.18 -9.71 16.91
C ARG A 25 -19.67 -10.84 17.80
N TRP A 26 -18.36 -10.93 18.01
CA TRP A 26 -17.75 -11.83 19.01
C TRP A 26 -18.34 -11.63 20.41
N ARG A 27 -18.78 -10.40 20.75
CA ARG A 27 -19.40 -10.07 22.04
C ARG A 27 -20.76 -10.74 22.24
N GLU A 28 -21.50 -10.94 21.16
CA GLU A 28 -22.78 -11.66 21.21
C GLU A 28 -22.53 -13.14 21.51
N ILE A 29 -21.53 -13.74 20.86
CA ILE A 29 -21.12 -15.12 21.13
C ILE A 29 -20.62 -15.25 22.58
N ALA A 30 -19.79 -14.31 23.05
CA ALA A 30 -19.28 -14.30 24.42
C ALA A 30 -20.39 -14.18 25.47
N GLY A 31 -21.34 -13.27 25.24
CA GLY A 31 -22.50 -13.06 26.13
C GLY A 31 -23.45 -14.25 26.14
N LEU A 32 -23.77 -14.80 24.97
CA LEU A 32 -24.67 -15.95 24.82
C LEU A 32 -24.11 -17.20 25.54
N ASN A 33 -22.79 -17.38 25.51
CA ASN A 33 -22.11 -18.52 26.13
C ASN A 33 -21.59 -18.22 27.54
N ALA A 34 -21.90 -17.05 28.11
CA ALA A 34 -21.42 -16.60 29.42
C ALA A 34 -19.90 -16.78 29.62
N LEU A 35 -19.11 -16.44 28.60
CA LEU A 35 -17.65 -16.59 28.65
C LEU A 35 -17.04 -15.52 29.56
N ALA A 36 -16.37 -15.95 30.63
CA ALA A 36 -15.69 -15.06 31.57
C ALA A 36 -14.46 -14.38 30.95
N ASP A 37 -13.75 -15.11 30.07
CA ASP A 37 -12.64 -14.60 29.29
C ASP A 37 -12.85 -14.97 27.80
N PRO A 38 -13.18 -13.97 26.95
CA PRO A 38 -13.39 -14.14 25.51
C PRO A 38 -12.17 -14.68 24.73
N ASP A 39 -10.96 -14.52 25.27
CA ASP A 39 -9.71 -14.94 24.61
C ASP A 39 -9.28 -16.37 25.02
N ALA A 40 -9.92 -16.95 26.04
CA ALA A 40 -9.58 -18.26 26.59
C ALA A 40 -10.41 -19.42 26.00
N LEU A 41 -10.56 -19.47 24.67
CA LEU A 41 -11.27 -20.56 24.01
C LEU A 41 -10.50 -21.89 24.08
N ARG A 42 -11.21 -22.99 24.37
CA ARG A 42 -10.62 -24.35 24.37
C ARG A 42 -11.01 -25.12 23.12
N VAL A 43 -10.05 -25.77 22.48
CA VAL A 43 -10.34 -26.68 21.37
C VAL A 43 -11.31 -27.77 21.82
N GLY A 44 -12.36 -27.99 21.05
CA GLY A 44 -13.46 -28.90 21.37
C GLY A 44 -14.60 -28.27 22.19
N GLN A 45 -14.45 -27.03 22.65
CA GLN A 45 -15.53 -26.28 23.31
C GLN A 45 -16.67 -26.03 22.32
N VAL A 46 -17.91 -26.32 22.70
CA VAL A 46 -19.10 -26.03 21.89
C VAL A 46 -19.64 -24.66 22.31
N LEU A 47 -19.77 -23.76 21.35
CA LEU A 47 -20.36 -22.44 21.50
C LEU A 47 -21.73 -22.42 20.83
N GLU A 48 -22.71 -21.86 21.52
CA GLU A 48 -23.96 -21.43 20.93
C GLU A 48 -23.71 -20.17 20.10
N ILE A 49 -24.19 -20.20 18.86
CA ILE A 49 -24.06 -19.11 17.90
C ILE A 49 -25.44 -18.52 17.70
N PRO A 50 -25.61 -17.20 17.89
CA PRO A 50 -26.88 -16.53 17.62
C PRO A 50 -27.29 -16.81 16.17
N ASP A 51 -28.59 -16.99 15.94
CA ASP A 51 -29.08 -17.14 14.57
C ASP A 51 -28.66 -15.90 13.77
N ALA A 52 -28.04 -16.13 12.62
CA ALA A 52 -27.92 -15.08 11.64
C ALA A 52 -29.35 -14.73 11.22
N GLU A 53 -29.93 -13.67 11.79
CA GLU A 53 -31.07 -13.03 11.16
C GLU A 53 -30.66 -12.82 9.69
N PRO A 54 -31.51 -13.19 8.71
CA PRO A 54 -31.27 -12.78 7.35
C PRO A 54 -31.17 -11.26 7.43
N ALA A 55 -29.97 -10.75 7.25
CA ALA A 55 -29.75 -9.33 7.23
C ALA A 55 -30.67 -8.82 6.12
N ALA A 56 -31.78 -8.17 6.51
CA ALA A 56 -32.31 -7.09 5.72
C ALA A 56 -31.08 -6.25 5.47
N SER A 57 -30.57 -6.29 4.23
CA SER A 57 -29.42 -5.49 3.85
C SER A 57 -29.75 -4.11 4.38
N PRO A 58 -28.98 -3.55 5.33
CA PRO A 58 -29.21 -2.17 5.69
C PRO A 58 -29.19 -1.44 4.35
N PRO A 59 -30.15 -0.51 4.08
CA PRO A 59 -29.99 0.36 2.94
C PRO A 59 -28.53 0.81 2.97
N PRO A 60 -27.77 0.69 1.85
CA PRO A 60 -26.34 0.96 1.82
C PRO A 60 -26.13 2.19 2.69
N PRO A 61 -25.29 2.11 3.74
CA PRO A 61 -25.30 3.09 4.83
C PRO A 61 -25.42 4.43 4.17
N ALA A 62 -26.55 5.12 4.39
CA ALA A 62 -26.87 6.35 3.67
C ALA A 62 -25.61 7.16 3.74
N VAL A 63 -24.91 7.31 2.59
CA VAL A 63 -23.48 7.61 2.53
C VAL A 63 -23.23 8.62 3.62
N ALA A 64 -22.66 8.18 4.76
CA ALA A 64 -22.37 9.12 5.82
C ALA A 64 -21.52 10.13 5.08
N PRO A 65 -21.98 11.40 4.95
CA PRO A 65 -21.36 12.33 4.03
C PRO A 65 -19.88 12.24 4.31
N LEU A 66 -19.09 11.91 3.27
CA LEU A 66 -17.65 11.73 3.34
C LEU A 66 -17.17 12.71 4.40
N MET A 67 -16.71 12.22 5.55
CA MET A 67 -16.22 13.13 6.57
C MET A 67 -15.01 13.78 5.93
N THR A 68 -15.17 14.96 5.36
CA THR A 68 -14.03 15.75 4.93
C THR A 68 -13.28 15.97 6.23
N PRO A 69 -12.05 15.44 6.39
CA PRO A 69 -11.27 15.76 7.56
C PRO A 69 -11.26 17.29 7.67
N ALA A 70 -11.35 17.80 8.90
CA ALA A 70 -11.18 19.24 9.11
C ALA A 70 -9.87 19.64 8.43
N ALA A 71 -9.92 20.70 7.60
CA ALA A 71 -8.75 21.20 6.90
C ALA A 71 -7.56 21.28 7.87
N PRO A 72 -6.33 20.94 7.42
CA PRO A 72 -5.20 20.95 8.32
C PRO A 72 -5.08 22.35 8.91
N GLU A 73 -4.73 22.45 10.19
CA GLU A 73 -4.31 23.74 10.74
C GLU A 73 -3.19 24.26 9.82
N ALA A 74 -3.42 25.43 9.23
CA ALA A 74 -2.51 25.98 8.23
C ALA A 74 -1.10 26.03 8.84
N THR A 75 -0.15 25.33 8.19
CA THR A 75 1.23 25.33 8.65
C THR A 75 1.71 26.77 8.69
N GLN A 76 2.00 27.27 9.88
CA GLN A 76 2.55 28.61 10.03
C GLN A 76 3.86 28.71 9.24
N MET A 77 4.06 29.82 8.54
CA MET A 77 5.33 30.12 7.88
C MET A 77 6.39 30.41 8.94
N LEU A 78 6.99 29.34 9.46
CA LEU A 78 8.08 29.39 10.42
C LEU A 78 9.41 29.44 9.67
N THR A 79 10.34 30.24 10.19
CA THR A 79 11.75 30.12 9.81
C THR A 79 12.25 28.73 10.21
N VAL A 80 12.96 28.07 9.31
CA VAL A 80 13.59 26.76 9.58
C VAL A 80 15.10 26.94 9.52
N GLN A 81 15.78 26.45 10.55
CA GLN A 81 17.24 26.37 10.57
C GLN A 81 17.68 24.91 10.49
N PHE A 82 18.68 24.63 9.66
CA PHE A 82 19.30 23.32 9.54
C PHE A 82 20.71 23.35 10.10
N SER A 83 21.08 22.30 10.82
CA SER A 83 22.46 22.07 11.28
C SER A 83 22.89 20.64 10.93
N GLU A 84 24.16 20.47 10.59
CA GLU A 84 24.75 19.16 10.33
C GLU A 84 25.92 18.90 11.29
N GLU A 85 25.89 17.77 11.99
CA GLU A 85 26.90 17.35 12.96
C GLU A 85 27.12 15.84 12.80
N ASP A 86 28.36 15.41 12.53
CA ASP A 86 28.71 13.99 12.29
C ASP A 86 27.81 13.28 11.26
N GLY A 87 27.39 14.03 10.24
CA GLY A 87 26.48 13.54 9.19
C GLY A 87 25.02 13.43 9.62
N ARG A 88 24.64 13.72 10.87
CA ARG A 88 23.24 13.91 11.27
C ARG A 88 22.78 15.29 10.84
N ILE A 89 21.64 15.37 10.16
CA ILE A 89 21.00 16.63 9.77
C ILE A 89 19.79 16.85 10.67
N ASP A 90 19.82 17.96 11.39
CA ASP A 90 18.78 18.37 12.31
C ASP A 90 18.07 19.63 11.81
N ALA A 91 16.79 19.78 12.17
CA ALA A 91 15.98 20.95 11.86
C ALA A 91 15.43 21.58 13.15
N ALA A 92 15.39 22.91 13.20
CA ALA A 92 14.74 23.70 14.24
C ALA A 92 13.68 24.62 13.62
N LEU A 93 12.50 24.70 14.22
CA LEU A 93 11.35 25.47 13.72
C LEU A 93 11.10 26.70 14.59
N GLY A 94 11.14 27.89 13.99
CA GLY A 94 10.94 29.16 14.68
C GLY A 94 12.11 29.54 15.61
N GLU A 95 11.88 30.53 16.48
CA GLU A 95 12.90 31.03 17.42
C GLU A 95 13.09 30.12 18.65
N ARG A 96 12.16 29.19 18.90
CA ARG A 96 12.27 28.20 19.98
C ARG A 96 12.99 26.96 19.47
N ALA A 97 14.08 26.62 20.16
CA ALA A 97 15.07 25.62 19.79
C ALA A 97 14.60 24.15 19.89
N ASP A 98 13.36 23.84 19.51
CA ASP A 98 12.88 22.46 19.41
C ASP A 98 13.51 21.81 18.19
N LYS A 99 14.74 21.36 18.39
CA LYS A 99 15.60 20.71 17.41
C LYS A 99 15.23 19.23 17.32
N PHE A 100 15.02 18.73 16.12
CA PHE A 100 14.79 17.31 15.87
C PHE A 100 15.60 16.79 14.69
N THR A 101 15.91 15.50 14.73
CA THR A 101 16.64 14.83 13.65
C THR A 101 15.75 14.67 12.42
N LEU A 102 16.16 15.29 11.31
CA LEU A 102 15.49 15.14 10.02
C LEU A 102 15.94 13.85 9.30
N GLY A 103 17.25 13.58 9.31
CA GLY A 103 17.83 12.42 8.64
C GLY A 103 19.35 12.44 8.70
N ASN A 104 20.00 11.60 7.89
CA ASN A 104 21.45 11.54 7.82
C ASN A 104 21.93 11.94 6.42
N ARG A 105 23.00 12.73 6.36
CA ARG A 105 23.79 13.01 5.16
C ARG A 105 24.22 11.68 4.53
N TYR A 106 23.96 11.55 3.24
CA TYR A 106 24.49 10.46 2.44
C TYR A 106 24.76 10.97 1.03
N ARG A 107 25.99 10.79 0.53
CA ARG A 107 26.44 11.29 -0.77
C ARG A 107 26.00 12.75 -1.00
N LYS A 108 25.20 13.00 -2.04
CA LYS A 108 24.78 14.34 -2.50
C LYS A 108 23.59 14.92 -1.73
N GLY A 109 22.97 14.16 -0.84
CA GLY A 109 21.71 14.53 -0.20
C GLY A 109 21.59 13.93 1.19
N LEU A 110 20.38 13.55 1.56
CA LEU A 110 20.09 12.92 2.83
C LEU A 110 19.24 11.66 2.66
N PHE A 111 19.22 10.85 3.70
CA PHE A 111 18.38 9.68 3.82
C PHE A 111 17.65 9.67 5.16
N ARG A 112 16.36 9.35 5.12
CA ARG A 112 15.47 9.17 6.27
C ARG A 112 14.70 7.87 6.09
N ARG A 113 14.86 6.93 7.03
CA ARG A 113 14.12 5.65 7.02
C ARG A 113 12.62 5.83 7.28
N GLY A 114 12.25 6.91 7.96
CA GLY A 114 10.89 7.20 8.40
C GLY A 114 10.56 6.59 9.75
N SER A 115 9.41 6.99 10.29
CA SER A 115 8.85 6.58 11.59
C SER A 115 7.38 6.16 11.49
N TYR A 116 6.79 6.17 10.29
CA TYR A 116 5.41 5.78 10.03
C TYR A 116 5.34 4.56 9.10
N PRO A 117 5.49 3.33 9.61
CA PRO A 117 5.38 2.12 8.81
C PRO A 117 3.99 1.99 8.17
N ALA A 118 3.94 1.52 6.92
CA ALA A 118 2.68 1.42 6.18
C ALA A 118 1.72 0.37 6.75
N ASP A 119 2.25 -0.74 7.28
CA ASP A 119 1.46 -1.80 7.91
C ASP A 119 0.72 -1.29 9.16
N VAL A 120 1.35 -0.41 9.96
CA VAL A 120 0.72 0.21 11.14
C VAL A 120 -0.49 1.06 10.73
N PHE A 121 -0.35 1.86 9.67
CA PHE A 121 -1.46 2.67 9.17
C PHE A 121 -2.60 1.81 8.62
N LEU A 122 -2.28 0.81 7.80
CA LEU A 122 -3.25 -0.12 7.20
C LEU A 122 -4.03 -0.90 8.28
N ARG A 123 -3.34 -1.39 9.32
CA ARG A 123 -3.97 -2.12 10.45
C ARG A 123 -4.80 -1.22 11.37
N SER A 124 -4.60 0.11 11.31
CA SER A 124 -5.34 1.03 12.18
C SER A 124 -6.84 1.11 11.88
N GLY A 125 -7.27 0.64 10.70
CA GLY A 125 -8.67 0.72 10.28
C GLY A 125 -9.16 2.16 10.09
N ASP A 126 -8.25 3.08 9.73
CA ASP A 126 -8.56 4.49 9.56
C ASP A 126 -9.76 4.70 8.60
N PRO A 127 -10.79 5.46 9.00
CA PRO A 127 -11.89 5.85 8.11
C PRO A 127 -11.44 6.44 6.76
N LEU A 128 -10.28 7.09 6.71
CA LEU A 128 -9.68 7.63 5.49
C LEU A 128 -9.43 6.55 4.43
N LEU A 129 -9.11 5.30 4.81
CA LEU A 129 -8.94 4.18 3.87
C LEU A 129 -10.23 3.90 3.09
N ARG A 130 -11.38 4.01 3.77
CA ARG A 130 -12.70 3.89 3.13
C ARG A 130 -13.08 5.15 2.36
N GLN A 131 -12.67 6.32 2.84
CA GLN A 131 -12.90 7.59 2.13
C GLN A 131 -12.21 7.62 0.76
N VAL A 132 -10.99 7.08 0.68
CA VAL A 132 -10.27 6.88 -0.59
C VAL A 132 -10.71 5.61 -1.33
N ARG A 133 -11.81 4.99 -0.89
CA ARG A 133 -12.53 3.88 -1.53
C ARG A 133 -11.68 2.63 -1.76
N LEU A 134 -10.82 2.27 -0.80
CA LEU A 134 -10.18 0.96 -0.77
C LEU A 134 -11.18 -0.12 -0.36
N SER A 135 -11.07 -1.31 -0.95
CA SER A 135 -11.71 -2.51 -0.40
C SER A 135 -10.87 -3.13 0.71
N ASP A 136 -11.49 -3.99 1.52
CA ASP A 136 -10.76 -4.74 2.55
C ASP A 136 -9.69 -5.65 1.90
N SER A 137 -9.98 -6.30 0.78
CA SER A 137 -9.00 -7.12 0.06
C SER A 137 -7.80 -6.33 -0.49
N GLU A 138 -8.00 -5.08 -0.90
CA GLU A 138 -6.89 -4.21 -1.32
C GLU A 138 -6.01 -3.79 -0.15
N ILE A 139 -6.62 -3.55 1.02
CA ILE A 139 -5.88 -3.31 2.27
C ILE A 139 -5.09 -4.57 2.64
N ASN A 140 -5.67 -5.76 2.56
CA ASN A 140 -5.00 -7.03 2.83
C ASN A 140 -3.81 -7.25 1.88
N VAL A 141 -4.00 -7.02 0.57
CA VAL A 141 -2.92 -7.09 -0.42
C VAL A 141 -1.78 -6.13 -0.08
N LEU A 142 -2.09 -4.88 0.28
CA LEU A 142 -1.05 -3.92 0.67
C LEU A 142 -0.33 -4.31 1.95
N LEU A 143 -1.03 -4.89 2.94
CA LEU A 143 -0.42 -5.44 4.16
C LEU A 143 0.61 -6.53 3.83
N GLY A 144 0.28 -7.42 2.88
CA GLY A 144 1.18 -8.47 2.41
C GLY A 144 2.47 -7.98 1.74
N VAL A 145 2.51 -6.71 1.33
CA VAL A 145 3.66 -6.09 0.65
C VAL A 145 4.36 -5.07 1.54
N SER A 146 3.66 -4.40 2.46
CA SER A 146 4.15 -3.20 3.17
C SER A 146 5.43 -3.40 3.98
N GLU A 147 5.62 -4.56 4.61
CA GLU A 147 6.83 -4.82 5.40
C GLU A 147 8.10 -5.03 4.54
N ASN A 148 7.92 -5.32 3.26
CA ASN A 148 9.04 -5.40 2.31
C ASN A 148 9.47 -4.01 1.81
N GLU A 149 8.77 -2.95 2.24
CA GLU A 149 8.81 -1.62 1.65
C GLU A 149 9.16 -0.54 2.70
N GLY A 150 9.24 0.71 2.26
CA GLY A 150 9.59 1.85 3.11
C GLY A 150 8.45 2.31 4.02
N ALA A 151 8.80 3.16 5.00
CA ALA A 151 7.81 3.92 5.75
C ALA A 151 7.16 5.01 4.87
N LEU A 152 5.97 5.46 5.27
CA LEU A 152 5.18 6.48 4.58
C LEU A 152 5.83 7.88 4.63
N ASP A 153 6.74 8.13 5.59
CA ASP A 153 7.55 9.35 5.67
C ASP A 153 9.03 9.13 5.29
N ALA A 154 9.35 8.00 4.65
CA ALA A 154 10.70 7.70 4.21
C ALA A 154 11.13 8.60 3.05
N ILE A 155 12.37 9.09 3.10
CA ILE A 155 12.91 10.03 2.12
C ILE A 155 14.33 9.65 1.72
N ASN A 156 14.61 9.82 0.43
CA ASN A 156 15.95 9.79 -0.13
C ASN A 156 16.14 11.01 -1.04
N THR A 157 17.22 11.76 -0.88
CA THR A 157 17.60 12.84 -1.80
C THR A 157 19.03 12.71 -2.34
N TRP A 158 19.65 11.54 -2.24
CA TRP A 158 21.09 11.37 -2.47
C TRP A 158 21.46 10.76 -3.83
N ASP A 159 20.54 10.07 -4.49
CA ASP A 159 20.76 9.37 -5.75
C ASP A 159 20.43 10.23 -6.98
N ASN A 160 20.36 9.63 -8.18
CA ASN A 160 20.09 10.35 -9.43
C ASN A 160 18.62 10.75 -9.61
N SER A 161 17.74 10.39 -8.68
CA SER A 161 16.33 10.77 -8.67
C SER A 161 16.05 12.08 -7.93
N PHE A 162 17.05 12.65 -7.25
CA PHE A 162 17.03 13.94 -6.54
C PHE A 162 16.13 13.99 -5.30
N LEU A 163 14.96 13.38 -5.36
CA LEU A 163 14.02 13.19 -4.26
C LEU A 163 13.18 11.94 -4.54
N SER A 164 13.09 11.09 -3.54
CA SER A 164 12.17 9.95 -3.48
C SER A 164 11.43 9.97 -2.14
N PHE A 165 10.16 9.58 -2.15
CA PHE A 165 9.27 9.70 -1.00
C PHE A 165 8.34 8.50 -0.85
N GLY A 166 7.96 8.19 0.38
CA GLY A 166 6.86 7.30 0.71
C GLY A 166 7.21 5.82 0.66
N MET A 167 6.20 4.99 0.91
CA MET A 167 6.40 3.54 1.07
C MET A 167 7.09 2.85 -0.10
N PHE A 168 6.81 3.26 -1.34
CA PHE A 168 7.45 2.70 -2.55
C PHE A 168 8.59 3.56 -3.11
N GLN A 169 9.04 4.57 -2.37
CA GLN A 169 10.12 5.47 -2.80
C GLN A 169 9.88 6.07 -4.19
N TRP A 170 8.67 6.58 -4.43
CA TRP A 170 8.33 7.24 -5.70
C TRP A 170 9.27 8.41 -5.96
N THR A 171 9.80 8.48 -7.18
CA THR A 171 10.90 9.37 -7.53
C THR A 171 10.43 10.66 -8.21
N ALA A 172 11.19 11.75 -8.07
CA ALA A 172 11.05 12.95 -8.91
C ALA A 172 11.56 12.77 -10.36
N GLY A 173 11.98 11.54 -10.72
CA GLY A 173 12.49 11.18 -12.04
C GLY A 173 13.97 11.50 -12.22
N ALA A 174 14.71 10.61 -12.89
CA ALA A 174 16.14 10.79 -13.12
C ALA A 174 16.42 11.80 -14.24
N ALA A 175 17.32 12.75 -14.01
CA ALA A 175 17.76 13.75 -14.99
C ALA A 175 16.60 14.32 -15.84
N ALA A 176 16.54 13.98 -17.12
CA ALA A 176 15.53 14.44 -18.08
C ALA A 176 14.28 13.55 -18.18
N GLN A 177 13.99 12.73 -17.17
CA GLN A 177 12.82 11.87 -17.12
C GLN A 177 11.75 12.41 -16.17
N ALA A 178 10.48 12.24 -16.52
CA ALA A 178 9.36 12.40 -15.60
C ALA A 178 9.47 11.43 -14.42
N GLY A 179 8.87 11.79 -13.29
CA GLY A 179 8.91 11.01 -12.05
C GLY A 179 7.54 10.47 -11.66
N GLU A 180 7.51 9.42 -10.84
CA GLU A 180 6.26 8.89 -10.26
C GLU A 180 5.75 9.77 -9.10
N LEU A 181 6.65 10.49 -8.41
CA LEU A 181 6.29 11.31 -7.27
C LEU A 181 5.36 12.49 -7.63
N PRO A 182 5.55 13.21 -8.75
CA PRO A 182 4.56 14.15 -9.25
C PRO A 182 3.16 13.55 -9.47
N ALA A 183 3.05 12.28 -9.88
CA ALA A 183 1.75 11.63 -10.05
C ALA A 183 1.07 11.32 -8.70
N LEU A 184 1.84 10.95 -7.67
CA LEU A 184 1.34 10.87 -6.30
C LEU A 184 0.84 12.24 -5.82
N LEU A 185 1.63 13.30 -6.04
CA LEU A 185 1.28 14.65 -5.60
C LEU A 185 0.05 15.21 -6.32
N ALA A 186 -0.11 14.93 -7.61
CA ALA A 186 -1.33 15.27 -8.36
C ALA A 186 -2.56 14.60 -7.76
N ARG A 187 -2.42 13.37 -7.25
CA ARG A 187 -3.52 12.68 -6.56
C ARG A 187 -3.86 13.33 -5.23
N VAL A 188 -2.86 13.76 -4.45
CA VAL A 188 -3.11 14.54 -3.23
C VAL A 188 -3.81 15.85 -3.58
N GLN A 189 -3.35 16.57 -4.62
CA GLN A 189 -3.95 17.81 -5.06
C GLN A 189 -5.41 17.65 -5.51
N ALA A 190 -5.72 16.57 -6.23
CA ALA A 190 -7.08 16.30 -6.72
C ALA A 190 -8.05 15.92 -5.59
N LEU A 191 -7.61 15.11 -4.63
CA LEU A 191 -8.47 14.60 -3.56
C LEU A 191 -8.55 15.54 -2.36
N PHE A 192 -7.42 16.19 -2.01
CA PHE A 192 -7.24 16.98 -0.81
C PHE A 192 -6.39 18.24 -1.10
N PRO A 193 -6.89 19.19 -1.90
CA PRO A 193 -6.13 20.36 -2.34
C PRO A 193 -5.57 21.20 -1.17
N ALA A 194 -6.32 21.33 -0.07
CA ALA A 194 -5.84 22.03 1.12
C ALA A 194 -4.60 21.38 1.75
N TRP A 195 -4.47 20.05 1.71
CA TRP A 195 -3.28 19.33 2.19
C TRP A 195 -2.11 19.49 1.23
N PHE A 196 -2.38 19.46 -0.08
CA PHE A 196 -1.36 19.75 -1.09
C PHE A 196 -0.76 21.15 -0.88
N ASP A 197 -1.63 22.16 -0.72
CA ASP A 197 -1.20 23.53 -0.48
C ASP A 197 -0.47 23.67 0.85
N ASN A 198 -0.94 23.00 1.90
CA ASN A 198 -0.33 23.03 3.22
C ASN A 198 1.14 22.55 3.21
N TYR A 199 1.48 21.49 2.47
CA TYR A 199 2.84 20.94 2.47
C TYR A 199 3.72 21.43 1.32
N TRP A 200 3.13 21.81 0.18
CA TRP A 200 3.87 22.03 -1.06
C TRP A 200 3.43 23.28 -1.81
N GLY A 201 2.13 23.43 -2.08
CA GLY A 201 1.60 24.51 -2.94
C GLY A 201 1.94 25.92 -2.46
N GLN A 202 1.80 26.17 -1.15
CA GLN A 202 2.14 27.48 -0.57
C GLN A 202 3.65 27.81 -0.64
N PHE A 203 4.49 26.81 -0.92
CA PHE A 203 5.94 26.95 -1.07
C PHE A 203 6.39 26.90 -2.53
N GLY A 204 5.47 27.16 -3.47
CA GLY A 204 5.76 27.29 -4.90
C GLY A 204 5.88 25.97 -5.66
N LEU A 205 5.69 24.81 -5.01
CA LEU A 205 5.73 23.51 -5.67
C LEU A 205 4.35 23.17 -6.26
N ALA A 206 4.33 22.88 -7.55
CA ALA A 206 3.18 22.36 -8.28
C ALA A 206 3.58 21.12 -9.09
N VAL A 207 2.59 20.49 -9.71
CA VAL A 207 2.75 19.35 -10.62
C VAL A 207 2.19 19.70 -12.00
N ASP A 208 2.78 19.14 -13.04
CA ASP A 208 2.42 19.42 -14.43
C ASP A 208 2.65 18.20 -15.32
N ASP A 209 1.91 18.13 -16.43
CA ASP A 209 1.99 17.07 -17.45
C ASP A 209 2.00 15.66 -16.83
N VAL A 210 1.04 15.43 -15.93
CA VAL A 210 0.84 14.15 -15.26
C VAL A 210 0.01 13.25 -16.16
N SER A 211 0.64 12.20 -16.70
CA SER A 211 0.00 11.21 -17.55
C SER A 211 0.26 9.80 -17.01
N GLY A 212 -0.82 9.08 -16.70
CA GLY A 212 -0.73 7.75 -16.10
C GLY A 212 0.00 7.77 -14.75
N SER A 213 1.20 7.18 -14.69
CA SER A 213 1.97 7.01 -13.47
C SER A 213 3.13 7.99 -13.29
N THR A 214 3.34 8.94 -14.22
CA THR A 214 4.45 9.90 -14.13
C THR A 214 4.04 11.32 -14.48
N GLY A 215 4.85 12.29 -14.06
CA GLY A 215 4.71 13.70 -14.44
C GLY A 215 5.93 14.52 -14.01
N TRP A 216 5.76 15.84 -13.98
CA TRP A 216 6.82 16.79 -13.66
C TRP A 216 6.50 17.64 -12.45
N PHE A 217 7.53 18.00 -11.70
CA PHE A 217 7.43 19.10 -10.75
C PHE A 217 7.62 20.44 -11.43
N VAL A 218 6.92 21.44 -10.92
CA VAL A 218 7.08 22.85 -11.24
C VAL A 218 7.40 23.56 -9.94
N LEU A 219 8.48 24.35 -9.91
CA LEU A 219 8.84 25.17 -8.76
C LEU A 219 8.86 26.64 -9.19
N ASP A 220 8.06 27.47 -8.53
CA ASP A 220 7.94 28.91 -8.81
C ASP A 220 7.69 29.20 -10.31
N GLY A 221 6.81 28.40 -10.91
CA GLY A 221 6.44 28.49 -12.32
C GLY A 221 7.42 27.85 -13.30
N LYS A 222 8.56 27.32 -12.84
CA LYS A 222 9.55 26.63 -13.69
C LYS A 222 9.42 25.11 -13.59
N ARG A 223 9.13 24.44 -14.71
CA ARG A 223 9.16 22.97 -14.80
C ARG A 223 10.58 22.44 -14.61
N LEU A 224 10.75 21.43 -13.76
CA LEU A 224 12.04 20.82 -13.44
C LEU A 224 12.38 19.69 -14.41
N VAL A 225 12.89 20.04 -15.59
CA VAL A 225 13.08 19.10 -16.72
C VAL A 225 14.50 18.54 -16.86
N SER A 226 15.46 19.03 -16.08
CA SER A 226 16.85 18.59 -16.14
C SER A 226 17.43 18.26 -14.77
N ALA A 227 18.60 17.60 -14.76
CA ALA A 227 19.36 17.35 -13.54
C ALA A 227 19.72 18.65 -12.78
N ALA A 228 20.01 19.74 -13.52
CA ALA A 228 20.31 21.03 -12.92
C ALA A 228 19.07 21.60 -12.22
N ASP A 229 17.91 21.56 -12.89
CA ASP A 229 16.66 22.06 -12.31
C ASP A 229 16.27 21.29 -11.05
N LYS A 230 16.41 19.97 -11.06
CA LYS A 230 16.02 19.10 -9.94
C LYS A 230 16.99 19.15 -8.75
N THR A 231 18.15 19.80 -8.87
CA THR A 231 19.13 19.87 -7.77
C THR A 231 18.56 20.56 -6.53
N VAL A 232 17.66 21.53 -6.71
CA VAL A 232 16.95 22.21 -5.60
C VAL A 232 16.20 21.22 -4.69
N LEU A 233 15.71 20.10 -5.23
CA LEU A 233 14.96 19.09 -4.46
C LEU A 233 15.83 18.35 -3.44
N ARG A 234 17.17 18.50 -3.50
CA ARG A 234 18.09 17.94 -2.50
C ARG A 234 18.18 18.78 -1.24
N GLU A 235 17.73 20.02 -1.28
CA GLU A 235 17.77 20.90 -0.13
C GLU A 235 16.97 20.31 1.04
N PRO A 236 17.50 20.34 2.29
CA PRO A 236 16.84 19.74 3.45
C PRO A 236 15.40 20.21 3.68
N ILE A 237 15.06 21.40 3.18
CA ILE A 237 13.74 22.01 3.29
C ILE A 237 12.65 21.21 2.58
N TRP A 238 12.97 20.54 1.46
CA TRP A 238 12.06 19.65 0.75
C TRP A 238 11.90 18.34 1.49
N ALA A 239 12.99 17.73 1.94
CA ALA A 239 12.91 16.55 2.78
C ALA A 239 12.05 16.79 4.04
N LEU A 240 12.19 17.94 4.70
CA LEU A 240 11.34 18.29 5.83
C LEU A 240 9.85 18.33 5.46
N ARG A 241 9.49 18.96 4.34
CA ARG A 241 8.09 19.06 3.87
C ARG A 241 7.49 17.70 3.59
N PHE A 242 8.21 16.88 2.83
CA PHE A 242 7.77 15.51 2.53
C PHE A 242 7.70 14.65 3.80
N ALA A 243 8.60 14.81 4.77
CA ALA A 243 8.56 14.04 6.02
C ALA A 243 7.32 14.40 6.85
N ARG A 244 6.99 15.70 6.91
CA ARG A 244 5.78 16.20 7.57
C ARG A 244 4.52 15.73 6.84
N ALA A 245 4.51 15.77 5.52
CA ALA A 245 3.42 15.23 4.72
C ALA A 245 3.23 13.72 4.98
N GLY A 246 4.29 12.91 4.93
CA GLY A 246 4.22 11.46 5.17
C GLY A 246 3.82 11.06 6.59
N SER A 247 3.88 11.99 7.56
CA SER A 247 3.33 11.80 8.91
C SER A 247 1.83 12.10 9.04
N ASP A 248 1.24 12.78 8.05
CA ASP A 248 -0.17 13.15 8.04
C ASP A 248 -1.03 12.02 7.47
N ARG A 249 -2.10 11.66 8.20
CA ARG A 249 -2.97 10.52 7.88
C ARG A 249 -3.66 10.65 6.52
N VAL A 250 -3.94 11.87 6.05
CA VAL A 250 -4.54 12.11 4.71
C VAL A 250 -3.53 11.76 3.61
N VAL A 251 -2.28 12.22 3.76
CA VAL A 251 -1.23 11.89 2.78
C VAL A 251 -0.93 10.39 2.83
N GLN A 252 -0.89 9.78 4.01
CA GLN A 252 -0.75 8.33 4.19
C GLN A 252 -1.86 7.55 3.46
N ALA A 253 -3.12 7.99 3.56
CA ALA A 253 -4.26 7.41 2.83
C ALA A 253 -4.10 7.53 1.31
N VAL A 254 -3.57 8.66 0.82
CA VAL A 254 -3.32 8.84 -0.61
C VAL A 254 -2.13 7.99 -1.08
N GLU A 255 -1.09 7.80 -0.27
CA GLU A 255 0.03 6.90 -0.59
C GLU A 255 -0.45 5.47 -0.80
N VAL A 256 -1.24 4.92 0.14
CA VAL A 256 -1.75 3.55 0.03
C VAL A 256 -2.70 3.39 -1.17
N LEU A 257 -3.54 4.40 -1.42
CA LEU A 257 -4.36 4.44 -2.62
C LEU A 257 -3.48 4.43 -3.89
N HIS A 258 -2.44 5.25 -3.92
CA HIS A 258 -1.52 5.33 -5.05
C HIS A 258 -0.74 4.03 -5.26
N ALA A 259 -0.35 3.36 -4.17
CA ALA A 259 0.30 2.05 -4.18
C ALA A 259 -0.58 0.98 -4.83
N ILE A 260 -1.83 0.79 -4.38
CA ILE A 260 -2.70 -0.26 -4.96
C ILE A 260 -3.11 0.03 -6.39
N SER A 261 -3.21 1.31 -6.78
CA SER A 261 -3.58 1.70 -8.14
C SER A 261 -2.53 1.31 -9.18
N ARG A 262 -1.33 0.87 -8.77
CA ARG A 262 -0.37 0.24 -9.68
C ARG A 262 -0.95 -0.97 -10.40
N LEU A 263 -1.91 -1.69 -9.80
CA LEU A 263 -2.59 -2.83 -10.44
C LEU A 263 -3.25 -2.43 -11.78
N ASP A 264 -3.73 -1.20 -11.92
CA ASP A 264 -4.35 -0.70 -13.17
C ASP A 264 -3.36 -0.63 -14.34
N GLY A 265 -2.07 -0.56 -14.02
CA GLY A 265 -0.98 -0.52 -14.99
C GLY A 265 -0.63 -1.88 -15.61
N PHE A 266 -0.90 -2.99 -14.92
CA PHE A 266 -0.42 -4.31 -15.33
C PHE A 266 -1.38 -5.48 -15.06
N TYR A 267 -2.04 -5.49 -13.90
CA TYR A 267 -2.80 -6.65 -13.41
C TYR A 267 -4.13 -6.81 -14.16
N PHE A 268 -4.84 -5.70 -14.36
CA PHE A 268 -6.14 -5.69 -15.05
C PHE A 268 -6.04 -5.54 -16.57
N ARG A 269 -4.83 -5.37 -17.12
CA ARG A 269 -4.64 -5.16 -18.56
C ARG A 269 -4.53 -6.50 -19.27
N LYS A 270 -5.32 -6.65 -20.34
CA LYS A 270 -5.21 -7.78 -21.26
C LYS A 270 -3.85 -7.78 -21.95
N GLN A 271 -3.29 -8.97 -22.15
CA GLN A 271 -1.98 -9.13 -22.74
C GLN A 271 -2.03 -10.25 -23.77
N SER A 272 -1.51 -9.97 -24.98
CA SER A 272 -1.46 -10.97 -26.06
C SER A 272 -0.65 -12.21 -25.70
N ARG A 273 0.28 -12.12 -24.74
CA ARG A 273 1.04 -13.27 -24.23
C ARG A 273 0.16 -14.29 -23.50
N PHE A 274 -1.00 -13.86 -23.01
CA PHE A 274 -1.96 -14.71 -22.32
C PHE A 274 -3.22 -14.91 -23.15
N ASP A 275 -3.11 -14.96 -24.49
CA ASP A 275 -4.27 -15.10 -25.38
C ASP A 275 -5.38 -14.06 -25.09
N ASP A 276 -4.96 -12.80 -24.90
CA ASP A 276 -5.81 -11.64 -24.54
C ASP A 276 -6.52 -11.74 -23.17
N HIS A 277 -6.05 -12.60 -22.27
CA HIS A 277 -6.40 -12.56 -20.85
C HIS A 277 -5.53 -11.53 -20.11
N ALA A 278 -6.04 -11.01 -19.00
CA ALA A 278 -5.32 -10.22 -18.02
C ALA A 278 -4.76 -11.13 -16.92
N LEU A 279 -3.79 -10.63 -16.14
CA LEU A 279 -3.34 -11.35 -14.94
C LEU A 279 -4.48 -11.52 -13.91
N ALA A 280 -5.44 -10.61 -13.92
CA ALA A 280 -6.65 -10.68 -13.12
C ALA A 280 -7.60 -11.83 -13.49
N ASP A 281 -7.44 -12.46 -14.65
CA ASP A 281 -8.20 -13.66 -15.01
C ASP A 281 -7.47 -14.94 -14.53
N LEU A 282 -6.14 -14.83 -14.35
CA LEU A 282 -5.25 -15.95 -14.07
C LEU A 282 -4.99 -16.15 -12.57
N VAL A 283 -4.80 -15.06 -11.84
CA VAL A 283 -4.45 -15.03 -10.42
C VAL A 283 -5.47 -14.17 -9.69
N THR A 284 -6.37 -14.80 -8.94
CA THR A 284 -7.52 -14.12 -8.31
C THR A 284 -7.51 -14.18 -6.78
N SER A 285 -6.53 -14.86 -6.17
CA SER A 285 -6.36 -14.84 -4.72
C SER A 285 -5.67 -13.57 -4.21
N GLU A 286 -6.01 -13.11 -3.00
CA GLU A 286 -5.32 -11.99 -2.36
C GLU A 286 -3.81 -12.26 -2.22
N TYR A 287 -3.46 -13.49 -1.82
CA TYR A 287 -2.07 -13.92 -1.70
C TYR A 287 -1.32 -13.81 -3.04
N GLY A 288 -1.90 -14.33 -4.12
CA GLY A 288 -1.33 -14.23 -5.45
C GLY A 288 -1.14 -12.78 -5.89
N VAL A 289 -2.16 -11.94 -5.74
CA VAL A 289 -2.09 -10.52 -6.10
C VAL A 289 -1.02 -9.77 -5.30
N ALA A 290 -0.89 -10.05 -4.00
CA ALA A 290 0.18 -9.48 -3.17
C ALA A 290 1.58 -9.86 -3.69
N LEU A 291 1.79 -11.12 -4.08
CA LEU A 291 3.06 -11.56 -4.66
C LEU A 291 3.37 -10.90 -6.01
N LEU A 292 2.35 -10.71 -6.86
CA LEU A 292 2.50 -10.02 -8.15
C LEU A 292 2.81 -8.53 -7.95
N LEU A 293 2.14 -7.86 -7.01
CA LEU A 293 2.39 -6.46 -6.67
C LEU A 293 3.80 -6.27 -6.08
N ASP A 294 4.22 -7.13 -5.16
CA ASP A 294 5.58 -7.16 -4.60
C ASP A 294 6.64 -7.25 -5.71
N ASN A 295 6.45 -8.17 -6.66
CA ASN A 295 7.33 -8.29 -7.81
C ASN A 295 7.24 -7.04 -8.70
N HIS A 296 6.05 -6.49 -8.94
CA HIS A 296 5.89 -5.30 -9.75
C HIS A 296 6.61 -4.09 -9.16
N VAL A 297 6.59 -3.91 -7.84
CA VAL A 297 7.31 -2.81 -7.16
C VAL A 297 8.81 -2.93 -7.39
N ASN A 298 9.38 -4.15 -7.33
CA ASN A 298 10.82 -4.36 -7.49
C ASN A 298 11.30 -4.45 -8.97
N ARG A 299 10.50 -5.09 -9.83
CA ARG A 299 10.78 -5.40 -11.23
C ARG A 299 9.49 -5.37 -12.07
N PRO A 300 8.95 -4.17 -12.40
CA PRO A 300 7.68 -4.02 -13.09
C PRO A 300 7.55 -4.88 -14.37
N GLY A 301 8.57 -4.86 -15.22
CA GLY A 301 8.56 -5.55 -16.52
C GLY A 301 8.87 -7.06 -16.50
N TYR A 302 8.86 -7.68 -15.31
CA TYR A 302 9.17 -9.12 -15.13
C TYR A 302 7.93 -9.94 -14.76
N VAL A 303 6.89 -9.32 -14.22
CA VAL A 303 5.74 -10.02 -13.63
C VAL A 303 5.05 -10.95 -14.63
N ASP A 304 4.64 -10.39 -15.77
CA ASP A 304 4.01 -11.10 -16.89
C ASP A 304 4.90 -12.21 -17.46
N LYS A 305 6.23 -11.99 -17.50
CA LYS A 305 7.18 -12.98 -18.01
C LYS A 305 7.37 -14.14 -17.05
N CYS A 306 7.41 -13.86 -15.75
CA CYS A 306 7.50 -14.89 -14.72
C CYS A 306 6.24 -15.76 -14.70
N VAL A 307 5.05 -15.16 -14.80
CA VAL A 307 3.78 -15.90 -14.88
C VAL A 307 3.71 -16.75 -16.15
N ALA A 308 4.10 -16.20 -17.31
CA ALA A 308 4.14 -16.96 -18.55
C ALA A 308 5.12 -18.15 -18.49
N ALA A 309 6.29 -17.97 -17.87
CA ALA A 309 7.23 -19.05 -17.65
C ALA A 309 6.68 -20.12 -16.69
N ALA A 310 5.92 -19.72 -15.66
CA ALA A 310 5.28 -20.65 -14.73
C ALA A 310 4.20 -21.49 -15.42
N LEU A 311 3.35 -20.86 -16.24
CA LEU A 311 2.38 -21.55 -17.10
C LEU A 311 3.07 -22.57 -18.02
N ALA A 312 4.15 -22.15 -18.70
CA ALA A 312 4.91 -23.04 -19.58
C ALA A 312 5.54 -24.22 -18.83
N GLN A 313 6.07 -24.01 -17.62
CA GLN A 313 6.63 -25.06 -16.78
C GLN A 313 5.58 -26.10 -16.36
N LEU A 314 4.33 -25.66 -16.15
CA LEU A 314 3.22 -26.53 -15.77
C LEU A 314 2.48 -27.13 -16.98
N GLY A 315 2.79 -26.69 -18.20
CA GLY A 315 2.06 -27.09 -19.40
C GLY A 315 0.61 -26.59 -19.44
N LEU A 316 0.32 -25.46 -18.78
CA LEU A 316 -1.00 -24.84 -18.72
C LEU A 316 -1.09 -23.67 -19.72
N SER A 317 -2.24 -23.51 -20.37
CA SER A 317 -2.58 -22.29 -21.09
C SER A 317 -3.27 -21.27 -20.16
N ALA A 318 -3.32 -20.01 -20.60
CA ALA A 318 -4.06 -18.96 -19.91
C ALA A 318 -5.55 -19.34 -19.75
N ALA A 319 -6.18 -19.86 -20.81
CA ALA A 319 -7.58 -20.28 -20.80
C ALA A 319 -7.86 -21.51 -19.90
N GLN A 320 -6.86 -22.35 -19.63
CA GLN A 320 -7.01 -23.45 -18.67
C GLN A 320 -6.92 -22.98 -17.22
N LEU A 321 -6.16 -21.91 -16.98
CA LEU A 321 -6.04 -21.30 -15.67
C LEU A 321 -7.21 -20.35 -15.38
N ASP A 322 -7.73 -19.67 -16.40
CA ASP A 322 -9.01 -18.97 -16.33
C ASP A 322 -10.14 -19.99 -16.06
N GLY A 323 -10.86 -19.81 -14.95
CA GLY A 323 -11.85 -20.78 -14.46
C GLY A 323 -11.29 -22.02 -13.74
N ALA A 324 -9.99 -22.09 -13.45
CA ALA A 324 -9.41 -23.19 -12.67
C ALA A 324 -9.81 -23.14 -11.18
N ASP A 325 -9.49 -24.21 -10.44
CA ASP A 325 -9.70 -24.27 -9.00
C ASP A 325 -8.54 -23.63 -8.20
N THR A 326 -8.76 -23.47 -6.89
CA THR A 326 -7.75 -22.88 -5.98
C THR A 326 -6.42 -23.65 -6.01
N GLU A 327 -6.46 -24.97 -6.15
CA GLU A 327 -5.24 -25.79 -6.13
C GLU A 327 -4.39 -25.57 -7.37
N THR A 328 -5.02 -25.38 -8.54
CA THR A 328 -4.32 -25.05 -9.78
C THR A 328 -3.63 -23.68 -9.69
N GLU A 329 -4.28 -22.67 -9.10
CA GLU A 329 -3.62 -21.37 -8.84
C GLU A 329 -2.43 -21.51 -7.87
N ARG A 330 -2.56 -22.30 -6.80
CA ARG A 330 -1.44 -22.57 -5.88
C ARG A 330 -0.25 -23.21 -6.58
N GLN A 331 -0.50 -24.16 -7.50
CA GLN A 331 0.56 -24.77 -8.30
C GLN A 331 1.25 -23.73 -9.20
N LEU A 332 0.49 -22.85 -9.85
CA LEU A 332 1.04 -21.72 -10.60
C LEU A 332 1.92 -20.85 -9.70
N LEU A 333 1.40 -20.42 -8.55
CA LEU A 333 2.12 -19.54 -7.62
C LEU A 333 3.40 -20.19 -7.09
N ALA A 334 3.40 -21.49 -6.82
CA ALA A 334 4.58 -22.23 -6.42
C ALA A 334 5.67 -22.23 -7.51
N ALA A 335 5.29 -22.47 -8.77
CA ALA A 335 6.23 -22.38 -9.90
C ALA A 335 6.70 -20.94 -10.13
N TYR A 336 5.79 -19.97 -10.07
CA TYR A 336 6.07 -18.54 -10.20
C TYR A 336 7.10 -18.06 -9.17
N LEU A 337 6.97 -18.48 -7.90
CA LEU A 337 7.91 -18.14 -6.83
C LEU A 337 9.33 -18.65 -7.12
N GLN A 338 9.47 -19.87 -7.66
CA GLN A 338 10.78 -20.40 -8.06
C GLN A 338 11.38 -19.61 -9.22
N ILE A 339 10.55 -19.25 -10.21
CA ILE A 339 10.99 -18.51 -11.40
C ILE A 339 11.44 -17.09 -11.03
N ARG A 340 10.62 -16.34 -10.29
CA ARG A 340 10.87 -14.92 -10.00
C ARG A 340 12.18 -14.67 -9.26
N GLU A 341 12.68 -15.66 -8.51
CA GLU A 341 13.96 -15.59 -7.80
C GLU A 341 15.17 -15.45 -8.73
N THR A 342 15.09 -16.02 -9.92
CA THR A 342 16.23 -16.11 -10.86
C THR A 342 15.94 -15.49 -12.22
N PHE A 343 14.72 -14.98 -12.42
CA PHE A 343 14.27 -14.48 -13.72
C PHE A 343 15.03 -13.24 -14.17
N GLY A 344 15.53 -13.27 -15.41
CA GLY A 344 16.19 -12.15 -16.07
C GLY A 344 17.65 -11.93 -15.64
N ALA A 345 18.33 -10.99 -16.31
CA ALA A 345 19.74 -10.67 -16.04
C ALA A 345 19.96 -9.95 -14.70
N SER A 346 18.91 -9.36 -14.13
CA SER A 346 18.95 -8.71 -12.83
C SER A 346 17.72 -9.14 -12.04
N PRO A 347 17.77 -10.32 -11.39
CA PRO A 347 16.63 -10.85 -10.67
C PRO A 347 16.12 -9.94 -9.56
N MET A 348 14.92 -10.25 -9.07
CA MET A 348 14.31 -9.54 -7.97
C MET A 348 15.18 -9.67 -6.70
N THR A 349 15.44 -8.55 -6.05
CA THR A 349 16.26 -8.52 -4.83
C THR A 349 15.55 -9.25 -3.69
N ASP A 350 16.26 -10.16 -3.01
CA ASP A 350 15.77 -10.92 -1.85
C ASP A 350 14.41 -11.62 -2.07
N ALA A 351 14.13 -12.09 -3.30
CA ALA A 351 12.83 -12.62 -3.71
C ALA A 351 12.22 -13.67 -2.76
N ARG A 352 13.06 -14.58 -2.21
CA ARG A 352 12.63 -15.57 -1.18
C ARG A 352 12.20 -14.93 0.12
N LYS A 353 13.01 -14.02 0.66
CA LYS A 353 12.74 -13.35 1.92
C LYS A 353 11.47 -12.50 1.79
N ARG A 354 11.30 -11.82 0.66
CA ARG A 354 10.11 -11.03 0.35
C ARG A 354 8.86 -11.90 0.23
N ALA A 355 8.97 -13.07 -0.42
CA ALA A 355 7.89 -14.06 -0.46
C ALA A 355 7.48 -14.51 0.95
N ALA A 356 8.47 -14.85 1.79
CA ALA A 356 8.23 -15.33 3.14
C ALA A 356 7.50 -14.30 4.02
N VAL A 357 7.76 -13.00 3.82
CA VAL A 357 6.98 -11.94 4.45
C VAL A 357 5.52 -12.02 4.04
N THR A 358 5.22 -12.07 2.73
CA THR A 358 3.84 -12.20 2.23
C THR A 358 3.18 -13.51 2.70
N THR A 359 3.91 -14.63 2.73
CA THR A 359 3.41 -15.92 3.25
C THR A 359 3.03 -15.84 4.73
N ARG A 360 3.75 -15.09 5.56
CA ARG A 360 3.35 -14.90 6.95
C ARG A 360 1.96 -14.26 7.08
N TYR A 361 1.60 -13.32 6.20
CA TYR A 361 0.26 -12.73 6.19
C TYR A 361 -0.83 -13.73 5.78
N LEU A 362 -0.50 -14.70 4.92
CA LEU A 362 -1.36 -15.84 4.62
C LEU A 362 -1.51 -16.75 5.85
N ASP A 363 -0.41 -17.12 6.51
CA ASP A 363 -0.41 -17.98 7.69
C ASP A 363 -1.17 -17.35 8.88
N GLU A 364 -1.13 -16.01 9.00
CA GLU A 364 -1.89 -15.23 9.99
C GLU A 364 -3.39 -15.14 9.65
N GLY A 365 -3.80 -15.53 8.44
CA GLY A 365 -5.17 -15.45 7.94
C GLY A 365 -5.61 -14.04 7.56
N ILE A 366 -4.65 -13.15 7.26
CA ILE A 366 -4.92 -11.80 6.75
C ILE A 366 -5.10 -11.83 5.24
N LEU A 367 -4.25 -12.59 4.54
CA LEU A 367 -4.42 -12.91 3.13
C LEU A 367 -5.15 -14.24 2.99
N SER A 368 -6.02 -14.33 1.99
CA SER A 368 -6.57 -15.57 1.48
C SER A 368 -5.82 -16.03 0.22
N ASP A 369 -5.51 -17.32 0.15
CA ASP A 369 -5.01 -17.99 -1.07
C ASP A 369 -6.14 -18.66 -1.88
N ALA A 370 -7.39 -18.58 -1.41
CA ALA A 370 -8.53 -19.06 -2.18
C ALA A 370 -8.71 -18.23 -3.45
N ARG A 371 -9.02 -18.90 -4.56
CA ARG A 371 -9.43 -18.20 -5.78
C ARG A 371 -10.61 -17.28 -5.51
N ASP A 372 -10.60 -16.17 -6.23
CA ASP A 372 -11.61 -15.10 -6.22
C ASP A 372 -11.74 -14.36 -4.89
N SER A 373 -10.80 -14.58 -3.97
CA SER A 373 -10.75 -13.83 -2.70
C SER A 373 -10.34 -12.38 -2.88
N PHE A 374 -9.62 -12.02 -3.95
CA PHE A 374 -9.26 -10.63 -4.20
C PHE A 374 -10.42 -9.87 -4.84
N VAL A 375 -11.05 -8.97 -4.07
CA VAL A 375 -12.11 -8.08 -4.56
C VAL A 375 -11.60 -6.64 -4.60
N SER A 376 -11.45 -6.08 -5.81
CA SER A 376 -10.96 -4.72 -6.00
C SER A 376 -12.09 -3.69 -6.12
N ASN A 377 -11.91 -2.52 -5.49
CA ASN A 377 -12.79 -1.36 -5.67
C ASN A 377 -12.32 -0.43 -6.80
N ARG A 378 -11.46 -0.87 -7.74
CA ARG A 378 -10.86 0.01 -8.77
C ARG A 378 -11.88 0.88 -9.51
N ASP A 379 -13.03 0.31 -9.88
CA ASP A 379 -14.05 1.01 -10.69
C ASP A 379 -14.81 2.05 -9.84
N LYS A 380 -14.70 1.98 -8.51
CA LYS A 380 -15.22 2.99 -7.58
C LYS A 380 -14.23 4.12 -7.35
N ARG A 381 -12.97 4.02 -7.77
CA ARG A 381 -11.91 5.02 -7.47
C ARG A 381 -11.61 6.00 -8.60
N GLN A 382 -12.22 5.80 -9.76
CA GLN A 382 -12.02 6.64 -10.95
C GLN A 382 -12.53 8.07 -10.75
#